data_AF-A0A818SXA3-F1
#
_entry.id   AF-A0A818SXA3-F1
#
_cell.length_a   1.000
_cell.length_b   1.000
_cell.length_c   1.000
_cell.angle_alpha   90.00
_cell.angle_beta   90.00
_cell.angle_gamma   90.00
#
_symmetry.space_group_name_H-M   'P 1'
#
loop_
_entity.id
_entity.type
_entity.pdbx_description
1 polymer ?
#
loop_
_entity_poly.entity_id
_entity_poly.type
_entity_poly.pdbx_seq_one_letter_code
_entity_poly.pdbx_strand_id
1 'polypeptide(L)'
;MSRHSSASESRRSVASRASDLSLLNDDECKRILTVLERDFNLRQQEHKRLEELKKTIRQETDRVEYLAGSKEFNLERCIRCFKPFRFLLNPRKTCSECKLFVCPECSTYTSETKTWACKACSQLKELRVLTSDWFYNQTSCKHKRCGSSRVVRELHKREKELGEFN
;
A
#
# COMPACT_ATOMS: atom_id res chain seq x y z
N MET A 1 1.29 -5.74 -51.75
CA MET A 1 0.08 -5.03 -52.22
C MET A 1 -0.87 -4.92 -51.05
N SER A 2 -1.21 -3.67 -50.67
CA SER A 2 -2.49 -3.19 -50.10
C SER A 2 -3.23 -4.05 -49.04
N ARG A 3 -3.67 -3.55 -47.89
CA ARG A 3 -3.99 -2.17 -47.45
C ARG A 3 -4.12 -2.13 -45.93
N HIS A 4 -3.83 -0.93 -45.42
CA HIS A 4 -4.03 -0.40 -44.08
C HIS A 4 -5.37 -0.77 -43.40
N SER A 5 -5.34 -0.83 -42.05
CA SER A 5 -6.20 0.05 -41.26
C SER A 5 -5.56 0.35 -39.91
N SER A 6 -5.00 1.56 -39.82
CA SER A 6 -4.52 2.17 -38.58
C SER A 6 -5.71 2.71 -37.82
N ALA A 7 -6.13 2.04 -36.74
CA ALA A 7 -7.06 2.61 -35.78
C ALA A 7 -6.27 3.51 -34.81
N SER A 8 -6.12 4.78 -35.19
CA SER A 8 -5.73 5.85 -34.28
C SER A 8 -6.89 6.12 -33.33
N GLU A 9 -6.89 5.42 -32.19
CA GLU A 9 -7.75 5.79 -31.06
C GLU A 9 -7.30 7.15 -30.52
N SER A 10 -8.03 8.16 -30.98
CA SER A 10 -8.01 9.53 -30.47
C SER A 10 -8.24 9.49 -28.96
N ARG A 11 -7.15 9.61 -28.17
CA ARG A 11 -7.23 9.95 -26.75
C ARG A 11 -7.82 11.35 -26.66
N ARG A 12 -9.14 11.44 -26.52
CA ARG A 12 -9.78 12.64 -25.98
C ARG A 12 -9.20 12.86 -24.60
N SER A 13 -8.34 13.87 -24.47
CA SER A 13 -8.01 14.41 -23.16
C SER A 13 -9.30 15.00 -22.61
N VAL A 14 -9.91 14.31 -21.64
CA VAL A 14 -10.89 14.95 -20.78
C VAL A 14 -10.08 15.95 -19.97
N ALA A 15 -10.03 17.19 -20.45
CA ALA A 15 -9.52 18.31 -19.68
C ALA A 15 -10.35 18.34 -18.39
N SER A 16 -9.78 17.85 -17.29
CA SER A 16 -10.39 18.03 -15.99
C SER A 16 -10.54 19.53 -15.82
N ARG A 17 -11.78 20.03 -15.81
CA ARG A 17 -12.07 21.44 -15.54
C ARG A 17 -11.25 21.80 -14.30
N ALA A 18 -10.35 22.77 -14.44
CA ALA A 18 -9.71 23.36 -13.27
C ALA A 18 -10.86 23.78 -12.36
N SER A 19 -10.86 23.30 -11.12
CA SER A 19 -11.87 23.71 -10.15
C SER A 19 -11.69 25.21 -9.99
N ASP A 20 -12.58 26.00 -10.57
CA ASP A 20 -12.52 27.44 -10.42
C ASP A 20 -12.92 27.77 -8.97
N LEU A 21 -11.91 28.05 -8.15
CA LEU A 21 -12.07 28.35 -6.73
C LEU A 21 -12.31 29.85 -6.48
N SER A 22 -12.46 30.67 -7.53
CA SER A 22 -12.74 32.11 -7.42
C SER A 22 -14.09 32.39 -6.73
N LEU A 23 -15.06 31.48 -6.87
CA LEU A 23 -16.41 31.61 -6.31
C LEU A 23 -16.49 31.37 -4.79
N LEU A 24 -15.43 30.84 -4.17
CA LEU A 24 -15.41 30.58 -2.73
C LEU A 24 -15.14 31.86 -1.95
N ASN A 25 -15.84 32.04 -0.83
CA ASN A 25 -15.48 33.07 0.14
C ASN A 25 -14.37 32.58 1.09
N ASP A 26 -13.81 33.49 1.89
CA ASP A 26 -12.66 33.18 2.75
C ASP A 26 -13.00 32.17 3.85
N ASP A 27 -14.23 32.17 4.38
CA ASP A 27 -14.64 31.23 5.41
C ASP A 27 -14.86 29.83 4.85
N GLU A 28 -15.36 29.71 3.62
CA GLU A 28 -15.39 28.45 2.87
C GLU A 28 -13.99 27.93 2.59
N CYS A 29 -13.07 28.82 2.18
CA CYS A 29 -11.67 28.46 1.97
C CYS A 29 -11.02 27.92 3.26
N LYS A 30 -11.23 28.58 4.41
CA LYS A 30 -10.75 28.11 5.72
C LYS A 30 -11.30 26.73 6.07
N ARG A 31 -12.61 26.50 5.85
CA ARG A 31 -13.23 25.19 6.09
C ARG A 31 -12.64 24.10 5.19
N ILE A 32 -12.40 24.41 3.92
CA ILE A 32 -11.74 23.49 2.98
C ILE A 32 -10.31 23.18 3.43
N LEU A 33 -9.54 24.18 3.87
CA LEU A 33 -8.19 23.97 4.40
C LEU A 33 -8.18 23.01 5.59
N THR A 34 -9.14 23.11 6.50
CA THR A 34 -9.27 22.14 7.61
C THR A 34 -9.52 20.71 7.12
N VAL A 35 -10.32 20.52 6.05
CA VAL A 35 -10.54 19.19 5.46
C VAL A 35 -9.26 18.68 4.79
N LEU A 36 -8.54 19.55 4.08
CA LEU A 36 -7.28 19.20 3.41
C LEU A 36 -6.18 18.82 4.41
N GLU A 37 -6.10 19.52 5.55
CA GLU A 37 -5.17 19.19 6.62
C GLU A 37 -5.45 17.80 7.23
N ARG A 38 -6.73 17.47 7.46
CA ARG A 38 -7.12 16.12 7.93
C ARG A 38 -6.78 15.05 6.91
N ASP A 39 -7.08 15.27 5.63
CA ASP A 39 -6.72 14.34 4.55
C ASP A 39 -5.21 14.15 4.44
N PHE A 40 -4.42 15.22 4.57
CA PHE A 40 -2.97 15.14 4.61
C PHE A 40 -2.49 14.30 5.80
N ASN A 41 -2.98 14.59 7.01
CA ASN A 41 -2.61 13.87 8.22
C ASN A 41 -2.96 12.37 8.13
N LEU A 42 -4.15 12.04 7.61
CA LEU A 42 -4.58 10.65 7.39
C LEU A 42 -3.64 9.92 6.42
N ARG A 43 -3.31 10.53 5.27
CA ARG A 43 -2.39 9.93 4.29
C ARG A 43 -0.98 9.76 4.86
N GLN A 44 -0.50 10.72 5.63
CA GLN A 44 0.83 10.64 6.26
C GLN A 44 0.89 9.54 7.31
N GLN A 45 -0.16 9.38 8.13
CA GLN A 45 -0.25 8.29 9.09
C GLN A 45 -0.29 6.93 8.39
N GLU A 46 -1.09 6.80 7.34
CA GLU A 46 -1.17 5.54 6.57
C GLU A 46 0.15 5.23 5.87
N HIS A 47 0.81 6.22 5.26
CA HIS A 47 2.13 6.03 4.65
C HIS A 47 3.16 5.54 5.68
N LYS A 48 3.21 6.14 6.87
CA LYS A 48 4.10 5.70 7.96
C LYS A 48 3.80 4.26 8.37
N ARG A 49 2.52 3.93 8.61
CA ARG A 49 2.09 2.58 8.99
C ARG A 49 2.49 1.53 7.95
N LEU A 50 2.31 1.84 6.66
CA LEU A 50 2.70 0.94 5.56
C LEU A 50 4.22 0.78 5.44
N GLU A 51 4.99 1.85 5.64
CA GLU A 51 6.46 1.77 5.62
C GLU A 51 7.02 0.97 6.80
N GLU A 52 6.44 1.11 7.98
CA GLU A 52 6.76 0.28 9.14
C GLU A 52 6.47 -1.20 8.86
N LEU A 53 5.28 -1.52 8.33
CA LEU A 53 4.90 -2.88 7.95
C LEU A 53 5.87 -3.47 6.90
N LYS A 54 6.20 -2.70 5.86
CA LYS A 54 7.20 -3.08 4.84
C LYS A 54 8.56 -3.36 5.47
N LYS A 55 9.01 -2.52 6.40
CA LYS A 55 10.29 -2.69 7.10
C LYS A 55 10.29 -3.98 7.92
N THR A 56 9.23 -4.25 8.69
CA THR A 56 9.09 -5.49 9.46
C THR A 56 9.13 -6.72 8.56
N ILE A 57 8.40 -6.71 7.43
CA ILE A 57 8.40 -7.83 6.48
C ILE A 57 9.79 -8.04 5.86
N ARG A 58 10.49 -6.97 5.48
CA ARG A 58 11.87 -7.06 4.93
C ARG A 58 12.83 -7.68 5.94
N GLN A 59 12.85 -7.15 7.18
CA GLN A 59 13.69 -7.69 8.26
C GLN A 59 13.44 -9.18 8.51
N GLU A 60 12.17 -9.60 8.48
CA GLU A 60 11.79 -11.00 8.64
C GLU A 60 12.10 -11.86 7.41
N THR A 61 12.25 -11.28 6.23
CA THR A 61 12.67 -11.98 5.01
C THR A 61 14.17 -12.20 5.06
N ASP A 62 14.95 -11.14 5.30
CA ASP A 62 16.41 -11.17 5.40
C ASP A 62 16.87 -12.15 6.49
N ARG A 63 16.19 -12.13 7.65
CA ARG A 63 16.46 -13.05 8.77
C ARG A 63 16.27 -14.51 8.38
N VAL A 64 15.26 -14.81 7.56
CA VAL A 64 14.97 -16.17 7.12
C VAL A 64 15.90 -16.60 6.00
N GLU A 65 16.24 -15.72 5.05
CA GLU A 65 17.19 -16.03 3.98
C GLU A 65 18.56 -16.47 4.54
N TYR A 66 19.04 -15.79 5.58
CA TYR A 66 20.27 -16.18 6.29
C TYR A 66 20.20 -17.59 6.88
N LEU A 67 19.04 -18.00 7.39
CA LEU A 67 18.86 -19.28 8.10
C LEU A 67 18.46 -20.44 7.19
N ALA A 68 17.75 -20.15 6.10
CA ALA A 68 17.29 -21.12 5.11
C ALA A 68 18.45 -21.81 4.36
N GLY A 69 19.66 -21.25 4.42
CA GLY A 69 20.89 -21.92 3.95
C GLY A 69 21.19 -23.24 4.67
N SER A 70 20.68 -23.45 5.89
CA SER A 70 20.77 -24.73 6.61
C SER A 70 19.47 -25.53 6.45
N LYS A 71 19.47 -26.52 5.55
CA LYS A 71 18.27 -27.33 5.25
C LYS A 71 17.75 -28.12 6.46
N GLU A 72 18.59 -28.40 7.45
CA GLU A 72 18.21 -29.17 8.64
C GLU A 72 17.47 -28.33 9.69
N PHE A 73 17.74 -27.02 9.78
CA PHE A 73 17.20 -26.18 10.85
C PHE A 73 15.67 -26.15 10.86
N ASN A 74 15.05 -25.97 9.69
CA ASN A 74 13.60 -25.86 9.59
C ASN A 74 12.87 -27.21 9.73
N LEU A 75 13.58 -28.34 9.64
CA LEU A 75 12.97 -29.65 9.89
C LEU A 75 12.63 -29.82 11.36
N GLU A 76 13.48 -29.28 12.25
CA GLU A 76 13.37 -29.44 13.70
C GLU A 76 12.78 -28.22 14.41
N ARG A 77 12.89 -27.02 13.82
CA ARG A 77 12.57 -25.75 14.50
C ARG A 77 11.70 -24.84 13.62
N CYS A 78 10.84 -24.07 14.29
CA CYS A 78 10.05 -23.03 13.63
C CYS A 78 10.99 -21.98 13.00
N ILE A 79 10.83 -21.70 11.70
CA ILE A 79 11.71 -20.74 11.01
C ILE A 79 11.54 -19.29 11.50
N ARG A 80 10.48 -18.99 12.26
CA ARG A 80 10.17 -17.63 12.74
C ARG A 80 10.68 -17.38 14.16
N CYS A 81 10.39 -18.28 15.08
CA CYS A 81 10.74 -18.11 16.50
C CYS A 81 11.84 -19.05 16.99
N PHE A 82 12.33 -19.96 16.14
CA PHE A 82 13.41 -20.92 16.42
C PHE A 82 13.12 -21.94 17.53
N LYS A 83 11.92 -21.92 18.10
CA LYS A 83 11.45 -22.93 19.06
C LYS A 83 11.40 -24.31 18.35
N PRO A 84 11.86 -25.38 19.00
CA PRO A 84 11.80 -26.73 18.44
C PRO A 84 10.36 -27.19 18.27
N PHE A 85 10.09 -27.94 17.22
CA PHE A 85 8.84 -28.67 17.08
C PHE A 85 8.81 -29.80 18.11
N ARG A 86 7.66 -29.96 18.76
CA ARG A 86 7.42 -31.02 19.73
C ARG A 86 6.07 -31.63 19.41
N PHE A 87 6.03 -32.96 19.37
CA PHE A 87 4.78 -33.69 19.17
C PHE A 87 3.74 -33.21 20.19
N LEU A 88 2.52 -32.92 19.72
CA LEU A 88 1.37 -32.35 20.45
C LEU A 88 1.53 -30.94 21.04
N LEU A 89 2.66 -30.60 21.65
CA LEU A 89 2.85 -29.31 22.34
C LEU A 89 3.17 -28.15 21.39
N ASN A 90 3.92 -28.43 20.32
CA ASN A 90 4.30 -27.43 19.34
C ASN A 90 4.30 -28.07 17.94
N PRO A 91 3.12 -28.47 17.44
CA PRO A 91 3.02 -29.21 16.19
C PRO A 91 3.45 -28.35 15.01
N ARG A 92 4.17 -28.98 14.11
CA ARG A 92 4.64 -28.36 12.86
C ARG A 92 3.48 -28.06 11.93
N LYS A 93 3.46 -26.85 11.36
CA LYS A 93 2.56 -26.43 10.26
C LYS A 93 3.39 -26.02 9.05
N THR A 94 2.87 -26.23 7.85
CA THR A 94 3.51 -25.80 6.60
C THR A 94 2.84 -24.54 6.09
N CYS A 95 3.61 -23.48 5.85
CA CYS A 95 3.09 -22.25 5.24
C CYS A 95 2.69 -22.50 3.78
N SER A 96 1.48 -22.12 3.38
CA SER A 96 1.01 -22.27 1.99
C SER A 96 1.81 -21.42 0.99
N GLU A 97 2.33 -20.28 1.42
CA GLU A 97 3.03 -19.32 0.57
C GLU A 97 4.51 -19.70 0.39
N CYS A 98 5.29 -19.67 1.48
CA CYS A 98 6.75 -19.88 1.41
C CYS A 98 7.21 -21.34 1.62
N LYS A 99 6.28 -22.27 1.88
CA LYS A 99 6.54 -23.72 2.10
C LYS A 99 7.40 -24.08 3.31
N LEU A 100 7.85 -23.10 4.10
CA LEU A 100 8.61 -23.32 5.33
C LEU A 100 7.72 -23.79 6.48
N PHE A 101 8.33 -24.49 7.43
CA PHE A 101 7.67 -24.99 8.62
C PHE A 101 7.62 -23.94 9.75
N VAL A 102 6.45 -23.81 10.37
CA VAL A 102 6.18 -22.85 11.45
C VAL A 102 5.36 -23.48 12.57
N CYS A 103 5.44 -22.90 13.77
CA CYS A 103 4.61 -23.29 14.91
C CYS A 103 3.22 -22.64 14.86
N PRO A 104 2.25 -23.11 15.69
CA PRO A 104 0.93 -22.47 15.80
C PRO A 104 1.01 -20.98 16.16
N GLU A 105 1.91 -20.59 17.08
CA GLU A 105 2.09 -19.18 17.48
C GLU A 105 2.59 -18.28 16.34
N CYS A 106 3.30 -18.83 15.36
CA CYS A 106 3.86 -18.09 14.21
C CYS A 106 3.03 -18.26 12.93
N SER A 107 1.87 -18.90 13.02
CA SER A 107 0.99 -19.13 11.87
C SER A 107 -0.42 -18.60 12.12
N THR A 108 -1.15 -18.43 11.02
CA THR A 108 -2.56 -18.09 10.98
C THR A 108 -3.26 -19.09 10.07
N TYR A 109 -4.48 -19.47 10.43
CA TYR A 109 -5.32 -20.34 9.61
C TYR A 109 -6.27 -19.49 8.78
N THR A 110 -6.35 -19.76 7.48
CA THR A 110 -7.30 -19.12 6.56
C THR A 110 -8.43 -20.11 6.29
N SER A 111 -9.64 -19.77 6.72
CA SER A 111 -10.81 -20.65 6.62
C SER A 111 -11.26 -20.84 5.17
N GLU A 112 -11.14 -19.81 4.34
CA GLU A 112 -11.57 -19.82 2.94
C GLU A 112 -10.74 -20.79 2.10
N THR A 113 -9.42 -20.78 2.28
CA THR A 113 -8.49 -21.67 1.56
C THR A 113 -8.21 -22.96 2.32
N LYS A 114 -8.66 -23.07 3.58
CA LYS A 114 -8.36 -24.14 4.52
C LYS A 114 -6.85 -24.39 4.70
N THR A 115 -6.03 -23.34 4.64
CA THR A 115 -4.56 -23.43 4.70
C THR A 115 -3.97 -22.69 5.90
N TRP A 116 -2.76 -23.09 6.29
CA TRP A 116 -1.92 -22.36 7.24
C TRP A 116 -0.96 -21.45 6.49
N ALA A 117 -0.80 -20.21 6.96
CA ALA A 117 0.22 -19.28 6.50
C ALA A 117 1.06 -18.81 7.68
N CYS A 118 2.35 -18.50 7.47
CA CYS A 118 3.11 -17.83 8.52
C CYS A 118 2.66 -16.36 8.64
N LYS A 119 2.75 -15.79 9.84
CA LYS A 119 2.35 -14.39 10.10
C LYS A 119 3.01 -13.40 9.12
N ALA A 120 4.29 -13.59 8.80
CA ALA A 120 4.99 -12.74 7.83
C ALA A 120 4.41 -12.82 6.41
N CYS A 121 4.03 -14.01 5.93
CA CYS A 121 3.36 -14.16 4.63
C CYS A 121 1.94 -13.58 4.66
N SER A 122 1.23 -13.73 5.78
CA SER A 122 -0.08 -13.10 5.99
C SER A 122 0.03 -11.57 5.92
N GLN A 123 1.01 -10.98 6.61
CA GLN A 123 1.30 -9.55 6.58
C GLN A 123 1.72 -9.07 5.18
N LEU A 124 2.51 -9.85 4.45
CA LEU A 124 2.87 -9.52 3.06
C LEU A 124 1.64 -9.51 2.14
N LYS A 125 0.73 -10.47 2.31
CA LYS A 125 -0.54 -10.49 1.57
C LYS A 125 -1.40 -9.28 1.92
N GLU A 126 -1.51 -8.96 3.20
CA GLU A 126 -2.22 -7.77 3.68
C GLU A 126 -1.62 -6.48 3.10
N LEU A 127 -0.30 -6.34 3.15
CA LEU A 127 0.42 -5.20 2.58
C LEU A 127 0.11 -5.02 1.10
N ARG A 128 0.11 -6.10 0.30
CA ARG A 128 -0.21 -6.04 -1.14
C ARG A 128 -1.65 -5.56 -1.40
N VAL A 129 -2.58 -5.86 -0.51
CA VAL A 129 -3.97 -5.37 -0.60
C VAL A 129 -4.02 -3.90 -0.16
N LEU A 130 -3.41 -3.58 0.98
CA LEU A 130 -3.45 -2.25 1.58
C LEU A 130 -2.76 -1.18 0.74
N THR A 131 -1.62 -1.50 0.11
CA THR A 131 -0.94 -0.54 -0.78
C THR A 131 -1.85 -0.12 -1.93
N SER A 132 -2.87 -0.93 -2.27
CA SER A 132 -3.83 -0.64 -3.34
C SER A 132 -3.10 -0.20 -4.62
N ASP A 133 -1.94 -0.79 -4.89
CA ASP A 133 -1.05 -0.36 -5.98
C ASP A 133 -1.81 -0.42 -7.31
N TRP A 134 -2.74 -1.36 -7.47
CA TRP A 134 -3.64 -1.42 -8.63
C TRP A 134 -4.44 -0.12 -8.83
N PHE A 135 -5.00 0.45 -7.77
CA PHE A 135 -5.79 1.67 -7.80
C PHE A 135 -4.91 2.90 -7.99
N TYR A 136 -3.82 3.00 -7.23
CA TYR A 136 -2.93 4.16 -7.30
C TYR A 136 -2.10 4.20 -8.59
N ASN A 137 -1.70 3.06 -9.15
CA ASN A 137 -1.06 3.02 -10.48
C ASN A 137 -2.03 3.42 -11.58
N GLN A 138 -3.29 2.97 -11.52
CA GLN A 138 -4.28 3.33 -12.54
C GLN A 138 -4.72 4.81 -12.44
N THR A 139 -4.85 5.35 -11.22
CA THR A 139 -5.23 6.76 -11.01
C THR A 139 -4.09 7.73 -11.26
N SER A 140 -2.85 7.38 -10.92
CA SER A 140 -1.65 8.17 -11.25
C SER A 140 -1.38 8.26 -12.75
N CYS A 141 -1.73 7.21 -13.51
CA CYS A 141 -1.72 7.27 -14.98
C CYS A 141 -2.73 8.27 -15.55
N LYS A 142 -3.83 8.56 -14.84
CA LYS A 142 -4.89 9.49 -15.27
C LYS A 142 -4.69 10.91 -14.73
N HIS A 143 -4.12 11.06 -13.54
CA HIS A 143 -3.95 12.35 -12.87
C HIS A 143 -2.54 12.46 -12.27
N LYS A 144 -1.81 13.51 -12.67
CA LYS A 144 -0.46 13.80 -12.13
C LYS A 144 -0.43 14.05 -10.62
N ARG A 145 -1.57 14.38 -10.00
CA ARG A 145 -1.70 14.71 -8.57
C ARG A 145 -3.04 14.22 -8.04
N CYS A 146 -3.09 13.87 -6.75
CA CYS A 146 -4.34 13.56 -6.08
C CYS A 146 -5.24 14.80 -5.96
N GLY A 147 -6.54 14.59 -5.72
CA GLY A 147 -7.55 15.67 -5.64
C GLY A 147 -7.16 16.75 -4.63
N SER A 148 -6.84 16.38 -3.39
CA SER A 148 -6.45 17.32 -2.34
C SER A 148 -5.26 18.18 -2.73
N SER A 149 -4.20 17.58 -3.28
CA SER A 149 -3.02 18.32 -3.75
C SER A 149 -3.33 19.31 -4.89
N ARG A 150 -4.34 19.02 -5.72
CA ARG A 150 -4.81 19.96 -6.74
C ARG A 150 -5.52 21.16 -6.10
N VAL A 151 -6.39 20.92 -5.10
CA VAL A 151 -7.12 21.98 -4.41
C VAL A 151 -6.17 22.87 -3.60
N VAL A 152 -5.21 22.28 -2.85
CA VAL A 152 -4.17 23.05 -2.12
C VAL A 152 -3.43 24.00 -3.06
N ARG A 153 -3.04 23.52 -4.25
CA ARG A 153 -2.33 24.34 -5.23
C ARG A 153 -3.17 25.52 -5.71
N GLU A 154 -4.45 25.30 -5.96
CA GLU A 154 -5.35 26.33 -6.47
C GLU A 154 -5.68 27.38 -5.40
N LEU A 155 -5.89 26.97 -4.15
CA LEU A 155 -6.05 27.90 -3.02
C LEU A 155 -4.81 28.78 -2.83
N HIS A 156 -3.61 28.19 -2.87
CA HIS A 156 -2.36 28.95 -2.75
C HIS A 156 -2.10 29.87 -3.95
N LYS A 157 -2.58 29.51 -5.15
CA LYS A 157 -2.52 30.39 -6.32
C LYS A 157 -3.43 31.61 -6.14
N ARG A 158 -4.67 31.39 -5.69
CA ARG A 158 -5.62 32.47 -5.37
C ARG A 158 -5.08 33.42 -4.29
N GLU A 159 -4.49 32.89 -3.23
CA GLU A 159 -3.93 33.71 -2.15
C GLU A 159 -2.82 34.64 -2.64
N LYS A 160 -1.92 34.14 -3.50
CA LYS A 160 -0.90 34.98 -4.14
C LYS A 160 -1.49 36.07 -5.01
N GLU A 161 -2.49 35.74 -5.83
CA GLU A 161 -3.16 36.71 -6.68
C GLU A 161 -3.83 37.80 -5.84
N LEU A 162 -4.55 37.46 -4.76
CA LEU A 162 -5.16 38.44 -3.85
C LEU A 162 -4.13 39.27 -3.06
N GLY A 163 -2.96 38.72 -2.77
CA GLY A 163 -1.84 39.41 -2.12
C GLY A 163 -1.06 40.35 -3.05
N GLU A 164 -1.15 40.16 -4.37
CA GLU A 164 -0.53 41.04 -5.39
C GLU A 164 -1.42 42.26 -5.73
N PHE A 165 -2.70 42.27 -5.31
CA PHE A 165 -3.66 43.36 -5.53
C PHE A 165 -4.00 44.20 -4.28
N ASN A 166 -3.36 43.92 -3.13
CA ASN A 166 -3.42 44.74 -1.91
C ASN A 166 -2.07 45.44 -1.66
#